data_AF-A0A728PXJ3-F1
#
_entry.id   AF-A0A728PXJ3-F1
#
_cell.length_a   1.000
_cell.length_b   1.000
_cell.length_c   1.000
_cell.angle_alpha   90.00
_cell.angle_beta   90.00
_cell.angle_gamma   90.00
#
_symmetry.space_group_name_H-M   'P 1'
#
loop_
_entity.id
_entity.type
_entity.pdbx_description
1 polymer ?
#
loop_
_entity_poly.entity_id
_entity_poly.type
_entity_poly.pdbx_seq_one_letter_code
_entity_poly.pdbx_strand_id
1 'polypeptide(L)'
;MLKKSSVALALSLALSGYASAAEAPIVDSKTDLGTLRPGNGGYSYASGVSADGTVVVGESRTDSGDYNAFVWREGDTKMTGLGTLKADNSGYSSASGVSADGTVVVGYSDTDEGDTHATVWKVKYPVPPVEPPVVTIVDATNSSKAMADTGRRGFKVLDLYQSSLNSLSQSRCQLGQSDYCVGVFSQYDTVSSNHRLATGLFGAIRLPAENWTVGGAMNFANGTQLIDNYDTRGSNQPGIGVFTRYQENRDNTGLSAELSGVVIRCSRENELVRYSSNSCPECSIRWHVVDAVGQDIRPLEKTFHNACQESYWLKVNRQTHLPV
;
A
#
# COMPACT_ATOMS: atom_id res chain seq x y z
N MET A 1 -36.22 -48.69 29.00
CA MET A 1 -34.80 -48.37 29.29
C MET A 1 -34.05 -48.29 27.96
N LEU A 2 -33.81 -47.09 27.44
CA LEU A 2 -33.13 -46.84 26.17
C LEU A 2 -31.62 -46.75 26.42
N LYS A 3 -30.84 -47.69 25.85
CA LYS A 3 -29.37 -47.61 25.82
C LYS A 3 -28.93 -46.90 24.53
N LYS A 4 -28.14 -45.84 24.72
CA LYS A 4 -27.38 -45.10 23.71
C LYS A 4 -26.48 -46.04 22.90
N SER A 5 -26.35 -45.79 21.60
CA SER A 5 -25.13 -46.16 20.88
C SER A 5 -24.77 -45.02 19.91
N SER A 6 -23.61 -44.42 20.16
CA SER A 6 -23.08 -43.24 19.50
C SER A 6 -22.38 -43.63 18.21
N VAL A 7 -22.71 -42.96 17.10
CA VAL A 7 -21.96 -43.03 15.84
C VAL A 7 -20.88 -41.94 15.89
N ALA A 8 -19.61 -42.33 15.95
CA ALA A 8 -18.48 -41.42 15.81
C ALA A 8 -18.11 -41.31 14.32
N LEU A 9 -18.36 -40.14 13.74
CA LEU A 9 -17.94 -39.78 12.38
C LEU A 9 -16.48 -39.31 12.44
N ALA A 10 -15.54 -40.13 11.97
CA ALA A 10 -14.13 -39.74 11.85
C ALA A 10 -13.97 -38.84 10.61
N LEU A 11 -13.85 -37.53 10.83
CA LEU A 11 -13.54 -36.55 9.80
C LEU A 11 -12.00 -36.50 9.64
N SER A 12 -11.47 -37.14 8.61
CA SER A 12 -10.06 -37.03 8.24
C SER A 12 -9.80 -35.64 7.66
N LEU A 13 -9.16 -34.75 8.44
CA LEU A 13 -8.56 -33.52 7.92
C LEU A 13 -7.35 -33.89 7.05
N ALA A 14 -7.50 -33.77 5.74
CA ALA A 14 -6.36 -33.62 4.86
C ALA A 14 -5.79 -32.20 5.05
N LEU A 15 -4.70 -32.07 5.81
CA LEU A 15 -3.86 -30.87 5.72
C LEU A 15 -3.17 -30.90 4.36
N SER A 16 -3.72 -30.21 3.37
CA SER A 16 -2.93 -29.75 2.23
C SER A 16 -2.02 -28.63 2.71
N GLY A 17 -0.85 -29.01 3.21
CA GLY A 17 0.27 -28.09 3.36
C GLY A 17 0.69 -27.61 1.98
N TYR A 18 0.18 -26.46 1.55
CA TYR A 18 0.78 -25.72 0.46
C TYR A 18 2.09 -25.12 0.97
N ALA A 19 3.15 -25.92 0.92
CA ALA A 19 4.48 -25.35 0.87
C ALA A 19 4.54 -24.54 -0.44
N SER A 20 4.58 -23.22 -0.35
CA SER A 20 4.97 -22.38 -1.49
C SER A 20 6.41 -22.77 -1.80
N ALA A 21 6.60 -23.59 -2.82
CA ALA A 21 7.90 -23.74 -3.43
C ALA A 21 8.27 -22.35 -3.94
N ALA A 22 9.35 -21.77 -3.42
CA ALA A 22 9.93 -20.59 -4.02
C ALA A 22 10.26 -20.96 -5.48
N GLU A 23 9.54 -20.35 -6.42
CA GLU A 23 9.79 -20.57 -7.83
C GLU A 23 11.24 -20.19 -8.13
N ALA A 24 11.96 -21.10 -8.79
CA ALA A 24 13.32 -20.84 -9.21
C ALA A 24 13.33 -19.60 -10.13
N PRO A 25 14.37 -18.76 -10.05
CA PRO A 25 14.45 -17.58 -10.89
C PRO A 25 14.40 -17.99 -12.37
N ILE A 26 13.47 -17.39 -13.12
CA ILE A 26 13.38 -17.56 -14.57
C ILE A 26 14.41 -16.63 -15.19
N VAL A 27 15.33 -17.18 -15.97
CA VAL A 27 16.27 -16.40 -16.77
C VAL A 27 15.56 -15.96 -18.05
N ASP A 28 15.16 -14.69 -18.11
CA ASP A 28 14.39 -14.13 -19.23
C ASP A 28 15.28 -13.92 -20.48
N SER A 29 16.52 -13.47 -20.29
CA SER A 29 17.50 -13.33 -21.37
C SER A 29 18.95 -13.35 -20.85
N LYS A 30 19.91 -13.60 -21.77
CA LYS A 30 21.35 -13.51 -21.50
C LYS A 30 22.01 -12.69 -22.61
N THR A 31 22.89 -11.77 -22.22
CA THR A 31 23.57 -10.86 -23.14
C THR A 31 25.07 -11.13 -23.10
N ASP A 32 25.65 -11.47 -24.24
CA ASP A 32 27.11 -11.51 -24.40
C ASP A 32 27.62 -10.07 -24.60
N LEU A 33 28.41 -9.59 -23.64
CA LEU A 33 28.99 -8.25 -23.68
C LEU A 33 30.21 -8.16 -24.61
N GLY A 34 30.83 -9.30 -24.90
CA GLY A 34 31.95 -9.37 -25.80
C GLY A 34 33.33 -9.00 -25.24
N THR A 35 34.24 -8.58 -26.12
CA THR A 35 35.60 -8.12 -25.81
C THR A 35 35.90 -6.75 -26.43
N LEU A 36 36.99 -6.12 -26.00
CA LEU A 36 37.47 -4.85 -26.59
C LEU A 36 38.15 -5.04 -27.96
N ARG A 37 38.27 -6.28 -28.46
CA ARG A 37 38.83 -6.58 -29.79
C ARG A 37 37.80 -6.45 -30.91
N PRO A 38 38.13 -5.87 -32.07
CA PRO A 38 37.40 -6.08 -33.31
C PRO A 38 37.26 -7.58 -33.57
N GLY A 39 36.01 -8.03 -33.74
CA GLY A 39 35.70 -9.45 -33.94
C GLY A 39 35.43 -10.26 -32.67
N ASN A 40 35.41 -9.61 -31.49
CA ASN A 40 34.92 -10.21 -30.25
C ASN A 40 35.72 -11.42 -29.71
N GLY A 41 36.97 -11.58 -30.16
CA GLY A 41 37.83 -12.67 -29.73
C GLY A 41 38.50 -12.42 -28.37
N GLY A 42 38.88 -13.48 -27.67
CA GLY A 42 39.61 -13.40 -26.40
C GLY A 42 38.73 -13.64 -25.17
N TYR A 43 39.16 -13.12 -24.02
CA TYR A 43 38.48 -13.26 -22.75
C TYR A 43 38.09 -11.88 -22.21
N SER A 44 36.97 -11.84 -21.49
CA SER A 44 36.53 -10.71 -20.68
C SER A 44 35.97 -11.22 -19.35
N TYR A 45 36.14 -10.43 -18.30
CA TYR A 45 35.73 -10.77 -16.94
C TYR A 45 35.02 -9.57 -16.34
N ALA A 46 33.77 -9.77 -15.90
CA ALA A 46 33.05 -8.78 -15.12
C ALA A 46 33.42 -8.89 -13.64
N SER A 47 33.62 -7.74 -12.99
CA SER A 47 34.03 -7.65 -11.58
C SER A 47 33.07 -6.83 -10.72
N GLY A 48 32.23 -5.99 -11.33
CA GLY A 48 31.30 -5.13 -10.61
C GLY A 48 30.07 -4.74 -11.42
N VAL A 49 29.00 -4.42 -10.71
CA VAL A 49 27.71 -3.97 -11.26
C VAL A 49 27.14 -2.81 -10.43
N SER A 50 26.45 -1.87 -11.08
CA SER A 50 25.72 -0.78 -10.42
C SER A 50 24.51 -1.30 -9.62
N ALA A 51 23.95 -0.46 -8.74
CA ALA A 51 22.87 -0.85 -7.84
C ALA A 51 21.56 -1.21 -8.58
N ASP A 52 21.33 -0.61 -9.73
CA ASP A 52 20.19 -0.84 -10.61
C ASP A 52 20.43 -1.96 -11.64
N GLY A 53 21.65 -2.54 -11.69
CA GLY A 53 22.01 -3.58 -12.64
C GLY A 53 22.35 -3.09 -14.05
N THR A 54 22.26 -1.78 -14.32
CA THR A 54 22.35 -1.25 -15.70
C THR A 54 23.78 -1.00 -16.18
N VAL A 55 24.77 -0.98 -15.29
CA VAL A 55 26.18 -0.74 -15.63
C VAL A 55 27.04 -1.89 -15.10
N VAL A 56 27.84 -2.48 -15.98
CA VAL A 56 28.79 -3.57 -15.67
C VAL A 56 30.21 -3.10 -15.96
N VAL A 57 31.14 -3.40 -15.06
CA VAL A 57 32.56 -3.10 -15.21
C VAL A 57 33.42 -4.35 -15.04
N GLY A 58 34.64 -4.29 -15.56
CA GLY A 58 35.57 -5.40 -15.47
C GLY A 58 36.83 -5.16 -16.28
N GLU A 59 37.43 -6.24 -16.75
CA GLU A 59 38.59 -6.21 -17.66
C GLU A 59 38.33 -7.06 -18.91
N SER A 60 38.91 -6.63 -20.02
CA SER A 60 38.64 -7.24 -21.32
C SER A 60 39.86 -7.16 -22.21
N ARG A 61 40.10 -8.24 -22.97
CA ARG A 61 41.25 -8.32 -23.85
C ARG A 61 41.15 -7.29 -24.98
N THR A 62 42.24 -6.59 -25.24
CA THR A 62 42.38 -5.55 -26.28
C THR A 62 43.14 -6.09 -27.49
N ASP A 63 43.22 -5.29 -28.57
CA ASP A 63 43.93 -5.67 -29.80
C ASP A 63 45.40 -5.94 -29.62
N SER A 64 46.08 -5.19 -28.75
CA SER A 64 47.48 -5.43 -28.40
C SER A 64 47.69 -6.78 -27.71
N GLY A 65 46.62 -7.37 -27.16
CA GLY A 65 46.68 -8.64 -26.43
C GLY A 65 46.68 -8.47 -24.92
N ASP A 66 46.80 -7.23 -24.44
CA ASP A 66 46.67 -6.84 -23.03
C ASP A 66 45.20 -6.88 -22.57
N TYR A 67 44.97 -6.61 -21.30
CA TYR A 67 43.63 -6.44 -20.72
C TYR A 67 43.44 -4.99 -20.29
N ASN A 68 42.33 -4.39 -20.69
CA ASN A 68 41.94 -3.08 -20.21
C ASN A 68 40.64 -3.13 -19.43
N ALA A 69 40.55 -2.24 -18.45
CA ALA A 69 39.34 -1.95 -17.73
C ALA A 69 38.26 -1.54 -18.73
N PHE A 70 37.03 -2.04 -18.56
CA PHE A 70 35.90 -1.67 -19.39
C PHE A 70 34.71 -1.22 -18.55
N VAL A 71 33.82 -0.46 -19.20
CA VAL A 71 32.46 -0.20 -18.76
C VAL A 71 31.50 -0.58 -19.88
N TRP A 72 30.38 -1.21 -19.51
CA TRP A 72 29.27 -1.50 -20.39
C TRP A 72 27.97 -1.04 -19.74
N ARG A 73 27.09 -0.42 -20.52
CA ARG A 73 25.76 -0.01 -20.06
C ARG A 73 24.67 -0.79 -20.80
N GLU A 74 23.56 -1.03 -20.12
CA GLU A 74 22.35 -1.55 -20.74
C GLU A 74 21.97 -0.72 -21.97
N GLY A 75 21.80 -1.41 -23.11
CA GLY A 75 21.56 -0.80 -24.41
C GLY A 75 22.81 -0.54 -25.25
N ASP A 76 24.02 -0.62 -24.67
CA ASP A 76 25.26 -0.53 -25.44
C ASP A 76 25.48 -1.80 -26.26
N THR A 77 25.84 -1.62 -27.52
CA THR A 77 26.15 -2.73 -28.43
C THR A 77 27.55 -3.33 -28.20
N LYS A 78 28.43 -2.62 -27.48
CA LYS A 78 29.82 -3.01 -27.21
C LYS A 78 30.30 -2.40 -25.88
N MET A 79 31.27 -3.05 -25.26
CA MET A 79 32.00 -2.48 -24.12
C MET A 79 32.82 -1.26 -24.54
N THR A 80 32.97 -0.30 -23.62
CA THR A 80 33.87 0.85 -23.77
C THR A 80 35.10 0.64 -22.89
N GLY A 81 36.29 0.69 -23.49
CA GLY A 81 37.55 0.62 -22.75
C GLY A 81 37.80 1.91 -21.96
N LEU A 82 38.15 1.78 -20.69
CA LEU A 82 38.48 2.88 -19.79
C LEU A 82 39.96 3.30 -19.88
N GLY A 83 40.80 2.43 -20.45
CA GLY A 83 42.20 2.73 -20.69
C GLY A 83 43.09 2.65 -19.44
N THR A 84 44.33 3.08 -19.60
CA THR A 84 45.36 3.07 -18.57
C THR A 84 45.82 4.49 -18.19
N LEU A 85 46.72 4.60 -17.22
CA LEU A 85 47.39 5.84 -16.83
C LEU A 85 48.59 6.16 -17.72
N LYS A 86 48.97 5.27 -18.65
CA LYS A 86 50.02 5.54 -19.62
C LYS A 86 49.60 6.63 -20.60
N ALA A 87 50.55 7.46 -21.02
CA ALA A 87 50.29 8.52 -22.00
C ALA A 87 49.74 7.99 -23.33
N ASP A 88 50.12 6.76 -23.72
CA ASP A 88 49.66 6.09 -24.93
C ASP A 88 48.44 5.18 -24.71
N ASN A 89 47.91 5.13 -23.48
CA ASN A 89 46.76 4.31 -23.08
C ASN A 89 46.97 2.79 -23.25
N SER A 90 48.22 2.34 -23.39
CA SER A 90 48.60 0.93 -23.53
C SER A 90 48.76 0.23 -22.18
N GLY A 91 48.98 -1.09 -22.19
CA GLY A 91 49.26 -1.87 -21.00
C GLY A 91 48.01 -2.41 -20.32
N TYR A 92 48.15 -2.75 -19.04
CA TYR A 92 47.12 -3.43 -18.26
C TYR A 92 46.32 -2.46 -17.39
N SER A 93 45.00 -2.66 -17.35
CA SER A 93 44.11 -2.06 -16.36
C SER A 93 42.95 -2.98 -16.01
N SER A 94 42.44 -2.85 -14.78
CA SER A 94 41.31 -3.64 -14.29
C SER A 94 40.40 -2.80 -13.41
N ALA A 95 39.10 -2.82 -13.71
CA ALA A 95 38.08 -2.24 -12.85
C ALA A 95 37.70 -3.23 -11.74
N SER A 96 37.49 -2.73 -10.53
CA SER A 96 37.17 -3.52 -9.34
C SER A 96 35.81 -3.17 -8.71
N GLY A 97 35.26 -2.00 -9.05
CA GLY A 97 33.98 -1.55 -8.52
C GLY A 97 33.43 -0.34 -9.27
N VAL A 98 32.13 -0.12 -9.13
CA VAL A 98 31.38 0.97 -9.75
C VAL A 98 30.40 1.57 -8.75
N SER A 99 30.16 2.87 -8.84
CA SER A 99 29.18 3.57 -8.01
C SER A 99 27.74 3.17 -8.35
N ALA A 100 26.81 3.43 -7.43
CA ALA A 100 25.39 3.07 -7.59
C ALA A 100 24.74 3.68 -8.84
N ASP A 101 25.18 4.87 -9.25
CA ASP A 101 24.72 5.61 -10.43
C ASP A 101 25.55 5.30 -11.71
N GLY A 102 26.55 4.44 -11.63
CA GLY A 102 27.43 4.08 -12.74
C GLY A 102 28.50 5.11 -13.10
N THR A 103 28.52 6.30 -12.50
CA THR A 103 29.34 7.42 -13.00
C THR A 103 30.80 7.39 -12.53
N VAL A 104 31.12 6.59 -11.51
CA VAL A 104 32.47 6.45 -10.95
C VAL A 104 32.87 4.99 -10.94
N VAL A 105 34.00 4.69 -11.58
CA VAL A 105 34.61 3.34 -11.61
C VAL A 105 35.97 3.41 -10.92
N VAL A 106 36.30 2.39 -10.13
CA VAL A 106 37.58 2.31 -9.39
C VAL A 106 38.30 1.00 -9.69
N GLY A 107 39.63 1.03 -9.63
CA GLY A 107 40.45 -0.14 -9.94
C GLY A 107 41.93 0.21 -9.95
N TYR A 108 42.70 -0.42 -10.84
CA TYR A 108 44.13 -0.18 -10.97
C TYR A 108 44.58 -0.21 -12.43
N SER A 109 45.71 0.44 -12.69
CA SER A 109 46.26 0.62 -14.03
C SER A 109 47.77 0.75 -14.00
N ASP A 110 48.42 0.31 -15.07
CA ASP A 110 49.82 0.60 -15.35
C ASP A 110 50.05 2.10 -15.61
N THR A 111 51.24 2.55 -15.24
CA THR A 111 51.80 3.90 -15.44
C THR A 111 52.92 3.88 -16.48
N ASP A 112 53.36 5.05 -16.94
CA ASP A 112 54.47 5.16 -17.90
C ASP A 112 55.81 4.67 -17.32
N GLU A 113 55.95 4.70 -16.00
CA GLU A 113 57.12 4.20 -15.25
C GLU A 113 57.14 2.68 -15.09
N GLY A 114 56.08 1.97 -15.49
CA GLY A 114 55.94 0.52 -15.35
C GLY A 114 55.41 0.06 -13.99
N ASP A 115 55.00 0.99 -13.12
CA ASP A 115 54.32 0.71 -11.86
C ASP A 115 52.81 0.57 -12.08
N THR A 116 52.12 -0.08 -11.14
CA THR A 116 50.66 -0.21 -11.11
C THR A 116 50.06 0.66 -10.00
N HIS A 117 49.17 1.59 -10.37
CA HIS A 117 48.54 2.51 -9.44
C HIS A 117 47.03 2.32 -9.34
N ALA A 118 46.49 2.58 -8.14
CA ALA A 118 45.06 2.72 -7.94
C ALA A 118 44.51 3.86 -8.80
N THR A 119 43.43 3.60 -9.52
CA THR A 119 42.89 4.49 -10.56
C THR A 119 41.38 4.67 -10.37
N VAL A 120 40.91 5.89 -10.63
CA VAL A 120 39.48 6.23 -10.66
C VAL A 120 39.13 6.79 -12.03
N TRP A 121 38.13 6.22 -12.67
CA TRP A 121 37.57 6.70 -13.93
C TRP A 121 36.22 7.36 -13.68
N LYS A 122 36.05 8.60 -14.16
CA LYS A 122 34.78 9.31 -14.15
C LYS A 122 34.10 9.15 -15.50
N VAL A 123 33.07 8.33 -15.55
CA VAL A 123 32.34 8.00 -16.78
C VAL A 123 31.23 9.03 -16.99
N LYS A 124 31.19 9.61 -18.19
CA LYS A 124 30.09 10.48 -18.61
C LYS A 124 29.27 9.76 -19.65
N TYR A 125 28.01 9.48 -19.32
CA TYR A 125 27.07 8.94 -20.28
C TYR A 125 26.46 10.08 -21.08
N PRO A 126 26.46 10.02 -22.43
CA PRO A 126 25.65 10.95 -23.21
C PRO A 126 24.20 10.75 -22.80
N VAL A 127 23.53 11.81 -22.36
CA VAL A 127 22.08 11.79 -22.17
C VAL A 127 21.50 11.58 -23.56
N PRO A 128 20.69 10.52 -23.81
CA PRO A 128 19.97 10.38 -25.06
C PRO A 128 19.24 11.68 -25.36
N PRO A 129 19.11 12.11 -26.63
CA PRO A 129 18.29 13.27 -26.95
C PRO A 129 16.93 13.06 -26.28
N VAL A 130 16.62 13.94 -25.31
CA VAL A 130 15.36 13.89 -24.59
C VAL A 130 14.29 14.18 -25.64
N GLU A 131 13.69 13.14 -26.20
CA GLU A 131 12.37 13.31 -26.80
C GLU A 131 11.53 13.93 -25.69
N PRO A 132 10.98 15.14 -25.90
CA PRO A 132 10.19 15.79 -24.88
C PRO A 132 9.15 14.77 -24.43
N PRO A 133 9.02 14.50 -23.12
CA PRO A 133 8.02 13.56 -22.65
C PRO A 133 6.71 13.98 -23.30
N VAL A 134 6.06 13.05 -23.99
CA VAL A 134 4.67 13.26 -24.39
C VAL A 134 3.94 13.45 -23.07
N VAL A 135 3.73 14.71 -22.71
CA VAL A 135 2.85 15.10 -21.62
C VAL A 135 1.49 14.64 -22.10
N THR A 136 1.13 13.41 -21.75
CA THR A 136 -0.27 13.04 -21.70
C THR A 136 -0.79 13.94 -20.60
N ILE A 137 -1.41 15.06 -20.99
CA ILE A 137 -2.13 15.89 -20.04
C ILE A 137 -3.12 14.92 -19.42
N VAL A 138 -2.88 14.55 -18.18
CA VAL A 138 -3.89 13.95 -17.34
C VAL A 138 -4.98 15.02 -17.32
N ASP A 139 -6.05 14.78 -18.06
CA ASP A 139 -7.11 15.75 -18.24
C ASP A 139 -7.58 16.18 -16.85
N ALA A 140 -7.25 17.42 -16.47
CA ALA A 140 -7.56 17.95 -15.15
C ALA A 140 -9.06 17.87 -14.87
N THR A 141 -9.88 17.90 -15.91
CA THR A 141 -11.34 17.67 -15.85
C THR A 141 -11.65 16.22 -15.52
N ASN A 142 -11.01 15.24 -16.16
CA ASN A 142 -11.25 13.83 -15.88
C ASN A 142 -10.69 13.42 -14.52
N SER A 143 -9.53 13.96 -14.11
CA SER A 143 -8.98 13.72 -12.78
C SER A 143 -9.80 14.38 -11.67
N SER A 144 -10.25 15.63 -11.85
CA SER A 144 -11.14 16.28 -10.88
C SER A 144 -12.48 15.57 -10.78
N LYS A 145 -13.05 15.11 -11.90
CA LYS A 145 -14.24 14.25 -11.91
C LYS A 145 -13.99 12.93 -11.18
N ALA A 146 -12.88 12.25 -11.46
CA ALA A 146 -12.53 10.99 -10.80
C ALA A 146 -12.34 11.17 -9.29
N MET A 147 -11.68 12.24 -8.85
CA MET A 147 -11.53 12.57 -7.43
C MET A 147 -12.88 12.90 -6.78
N ALA A 148 -13.73 13.68 -7.45
CA ALA A 148 -15.08 13.97 -6.97
C ALA A 148 -15.95 12.70 -6.91
N ASP A 149 -15.80 11.77 -7.86
CA ASP A 149 -16.48 10.48 -7.87
C ASP A 149 -16.03 9.58 -6.73
N THR A 150 -14.73 9.54 -6.45
CA THR A 150 -14.16 8.83 -5.31
C THR A 150 -14.68 9.41 -3.99
N GLY A 151 -14.65 10.73 -3.82
CA GLY A 151 -15.23 11.40 -2.65
C GLY A 151 -16.72 11.08 -2.47
N ARG A 152 -17.52 11.18 -3.54
CA ARG A 152 -18.94 10.82 -3.52
C ARG A 152 -19.17 9.36 -3.15
N ARG A 153 -18.32 8.43 -3.60
CA ARG A 153 -18.42 6.99 -3.26
C ARG A 153 -18.19 6.75 -1.77
N GLY A 154 -17.20 7.40 -1.16
CA GLY A 154 -16.97 7.32 0.28
C GLY A 154 -18.19 7.78 1.10
N PHE A 155 -18.83 8.89 0.71
CA PHE A 155 -20.04 9.36 1.38
C PHE A 155 -21.21 8.36 1.28
N LYS A 156 -21.38 7.68 0.16
CA LYS A 156 -22.42 6.66 0.01
C LYS A 156 -22.27 5.49 0.97
N VAL A 157 -21.03 5.11 1.30
CA VAL A 157 -20.74 4.08 2.30
C VAL A 157 -21.08 4.59 3.70
N LEU A 158 -20.73 5.84 4.02
CA LEU A 158 -21.11 6.47 5.28
C LEU A 158 -22.64 6.56 5.46
N ASP A 159 -23.39 6.87 4.40
CA ASP A 159 -24.85 6.90 4.43
C ASP A 159 -25.45 5.54 4.84
N LEU A 160 -24.89 4.42 4.35
CA LEU A 160 -25.30 3.08 4.74
C LEU A 160 -25.09 2.84 6.24
N TYR A 161 -23.93 3.21 6.77
CA TYR A 161 -23.65 3.05 8.20
C TYR A 161 -24.51 3.96 9.07
N GLN A 162 -24.75 5.19 8.64
CA GLN A 162 -25.64 6.11 9.34
C GLN A 162 -27.08 5.55 9.39
N SER A 163 -27.59 5.05 8.27
CA SER A 163 -28.89 4.35 8.22
C SER A 163 -28.90 3.17 9.18
N SER A 164 -27.83 2.37 9.18
CA SER A 164 -27.78 1.18 10.02
C SER A 164 -27.68 1.48 11.52
N LEU A 165 -26.92 2.52 11.88
CA LEU A 165 -26.84 3.05 13.25
C LEU A 165 -28.20 3.58 13.73
N ASN A 166 -28.91 4.30 12.88
CA ASN A 166 -30.24 4.81 13.20
C ASN A 166 -31.23 3.66 13.45
N SER A 167 -31.27 2.68 12.57
CA SER A 167 -32.08 1.47 12.72
C SER A 167 -31.71 0.67 13.99
N LEU A 168 -30.43 0.52 14.32
CA LEU A 168 -29.98 -0.14 15.55
C LEU A 168 -30.40 0.66 16.79
N SER A 169 -30.31 2.00 16.75
CA SER A 169 -30.77 2.85 17.85
C SER A 169 -32.27 2.72 18.09
N GLN A 170 -33.05 2.46 17.03
CA GLN A 170 -34.50 2.31 17.09
C GLN A 170 -34.94 0.85 17.35
N SER A 171 -34.01 -0.10 17.34
CA SER A 171 -34.28 -1.51 17.59
C SER A 171 -34.59 -1.73 19.08
N ARG A 172 -35.88 -1.70 19.39
CA ARG A 172 -36.43 -1.79 20.73
C ARG A 172 -37.58 -2.78 20.73
N CYS A 173 -38.06 -3.15 21.92
CA CYS A 173 -39.35 -3.79 22.05
C CYS A 173 -40.30 -3.04 22.96
N GLN A 174 -41.59 -3.32 22.76
CA GLN A 174 -42.66 -2.75 23.55
C GLN A 174 -42.90 -3.59 24.80
N LEU A 175 -42.49 -3.05 25.94
CA LEU A 175 -42.84 -3.55 27.26
C LEU A 175 -44.27 -3.08 27.57
N GLY A 176 -45.27 -3.89 27.23
CA GLY A 176 -46.65 -3.63 27.62
C GLY A 176 -46.83 -3.73 29.13
N GLN A 177 -47.55 -4.76 29.59
CA GLN A 177 -47.72 -5.07 31.02
C GLN A 177 -46.53 -5.85 31.62
N SER A 178 -45.59 -6.33 30.81
CA SER A 178 -44.44 -7.13 31.26
C SER A 178 -43.25 -6.27 31.67
N ASP A 179 -42.48 -6.75 32.65
CA ASP A 179 -41.30 -6.05 33.19
C ASP A 179 -40.00 -6.33 32.42
N TYR A 180 -40.00 -7.28 31.49
CA TYR A 180 -38.87 -7.54 30.62
C TYR A 180 -39.31 -7.95 29.22
N CYS A 181 -38.40 -7.81 28.27
CA CYS A 181 -38.59 -8.27 26.92
C CYS A 181 -37.24 -8.68 26.33
N VAL A 182 -37.24 -9.73 25.53
CA VAL A 182 -36.13 -10.17 24.71
C VAL A 182 -36.65 -10.55 23.34
N GLY A 183 -35.87 -10.31 22.31
CA GLY A 183 -36.27 -10.67 20.95
C GLY A 183 -35.10 -10.69 19.99
N VAL A 184 -35.40 -11.16 18.80
CA VAL A 184 -34.47 -11.21 17.68
C VAL A 184 -34.99 -10.29 16.59
N PHE A 185 -34.10 -9.71 15.80
CA PHE A 185 -34.47 -8.89 14.65
C PHE A 185 -33.54 -9.15 13.47
N SER A 186 -34.07 -8.93 12.27
CA SER A 186 -33.29 -8.90 11.04
C SER A 186 -33.43 -7.51 10.44
N GLN A 187 -32.32 -6.96 10.00
CA GLN A 187 -32.21 -5.61 9.48
C GLN A 187 -31.62 -5.70 8.07
N TYR A 188 -32.32 -5.09 7.12
CA TYR A 188 -31.89 -4.99 5.74
C TYR A 188 -31.80 -3.53 5.35
N ASP A 189 -30.58 -3.01 5.22
CA ASP A 189 -30.29 -1.62 4.86
C ASP A 189 -29.93 -1.56 3.37
N THR A 190 -30.65 -0.76 2.58
CA THR A 190 -30.34 -0.51 1.17
C THR A 190 -30.23 0.98 0.92
N VAL A 191 -29.00 1.48 0.82
CA VAL A 191 -28.75 2.93 0.71
C VAL A 191 -27.66 3.18 -0.31
N SER A 192 -27.92 4.08 -1.26
CA SER A 192 -26.93 4.57 -2.21
C SER A 192 -26.19 3.47 -3.00
N SER A 193 -26.93 2.43 -3.42
CA SER A 193 -26.43 1.23 -4.10
C SER A 193 -25.61 0.26 -3.23
N ASN A 194 -25.51 0.51 -1.93
CA ASN A 194 -24.98 -0.45 -0.96
C ASN A 194 -26.11 -1.25 -0.32
N HIS A 195 -25.83 -2.49 0.03
CA HIS A 195 -26.78 -3.42 0.64
C HIS A 195 -26.12 -4.04 1.87
N ARG A 196 -26.83 -4.08 2.99
CA ARG A 196 -26.36 -4.74 4.21
C ARG A 196 -27.50 -5.54 4.84
N LEU A 197 -27.22 -6.80 5.13
CA LEU A 197 -28.08 -7.69 5.90
C LEU A 197 -27.42 -7.95 7.26
N ALA A 198 -28.13 -7.64 8.34
CA ALA A 198 -27.71 -7.90 9.70
C ALA A 198 -28.79 -8.63 10.48
N THR A 199 -28.38 -9.46 11.43
CA THR A 199 -29.27 -10.14 12.39
C THR A 199 -28.83 -9.80 13.79
N GLY A 200 -29.79 -9.63 14.71
CA GLY A 200 -29.51 -9.09 16.01
C GLY A 200 -30.45 -9.58 17.09
N LEU A 201 -30.07 -9.25 18.32
CA LEU A 201 -30.82 -9.51 19.54
C LEU A 201 -31.06 -8.17 20.24
N PHE A 202 -32.24 -7.99 20.80
CA PHE A 202 -32.49 -6.87 21.72
C PHE A 202 -33.06 -7.41 23.03
N GLY A 203 -32.88 -6.63 24.09
CA GLY A 203 -33.48 -6.90 25.38
C GLY A 203 -33.68 -5.61 26.17
N ALA A 204 -34.74 -5.58 26.96
CA ALA A 204 -35.03 -4.46 27.85
C ALA A 204 -35.66 -4.94 29.15
N ILE A 205 -35.40 -4.22 30.23
CA ILE A 205 -35.98 -4.43 31.56
C ILE A 205 -36.57 -3.12 32.07
N ARG A 206 -37.73 -3.19 32.71
CA ARG A 206 -38.38 -2.09 33.41
C ARG A 206 -38.03 -2.19 34.89
N LEU A 207 -37.48 -1.12 35.46
CA LEU A 207 -37.14 -0.97 36.86
C LEU A 207 -38.39 -0.46 37.61
N PRO A 208 -39.08 -1.30 38.42
CA PRO A 208 -40.40 -0.96 38.95
C PRO A 208 -40.41 0.19 39.96
N ALA A 209 -39.28 0.47 40.61
CA ALA A 209 -39.20 1.47 41.66
C ALA A 209 -39.22 2.93 41.14
N GLU A 210 -38.90 3.15 39.86
CA GLU A 210 -38.63 4.50 39.34
C GLU A 210 -39.16 4.72 37.91
N ASN A 211 -39.99 3.82 37.38
CA ASN A 211 -40.55 3.89 36.02
C ASN A 211 -39.53 4.03 34.88
N TRP A 212 -38.29 3.60 35.11
CA TRP A 212 -37.25 3.55 34.08
C TRP A 212 -37.26 2.22 33.33
N THR A 213 -37.00 2.29 32.05
CA THR A 213 -36.67 1.15 31.19
C THR A 213 -35.23 1.28 30.77
N VAL A 214 -34.46 0.21 30.89
CA VAL A 214 -33.10 0.12 30.35
C VAL A 214 -33.06 -1.04 29.39
N GLY A 215 -32.50 -0.83 28.20
CA GLY A 215 -32.39 -1.86 27.20
C GLY A 215 -31.17 -1.68 26.31
N GLY A 216 -30.91 -2.72 25.53
CA GLY A 216 -29.86 -2.73 24.55
C GLY A 216 -30.19 -3.63 23.38
N ALA A 217 -29.51 -3.38 22.27
CA ALA A 217 -29.57 -4.17 21.06
C ALA A 217 -28.15 -4.44 20.57
N MET A 218 -27.95 -5.62 20.00
CA MET A 218 -26.73 -5.97 19.30
C MET A 218 -27.08 -6.54 17.93
N ASN A 219 -26.36 -6.15 16.89
CA ASN A 219 -26.51 -6.75 15.56
C ASN A 219 -25.17 -7.23 15.00
N PHE A 220 -25.23 -8.28 14.20
CA PHE A 220 -24.12 -8.89 13.49
C PHE A 220 -24.41 -8.77 12.00
N ALA A 221 -23.48 -8.22 11.23
CA ALA A 221 -23.63 -8.19 9.77
C ALA A 221 -23.41 -9.61 9.22
N ASN A 222 -24.40 -10.15 8.51
CA ASN A 222 -24.33 -11.46 7.86
C ASN A 222 -23.86 -11.35 6.41
N GLY A 223 -24.05 -10.17 5.78
CA GLY A 223 -23.55 -9.87 4.45
C GLY A 223 -23.62 -8.37 4.17
N THR A 224 -22.55 -7.81 3.62
CA THR A 224 -22.47 -6.41 3.21
C THR A 224 -21.92 -6.37 1.80
N GLN A 225 -22.68 -5.76 0.89
CA GLN A 225 -22.25 -5.48 -0.47
C GLN A 225 -22.12 -3.96 -0.59
N LEU A 226 -20.88 -3.51 -0.74
CA LEU A 226 -20.57 -2.11 -0.94
C LEU A 226 -20.50 -1.78 -2.44
N ILE A 227 -20.58 -0.50 -2.75
CA ILE A 227 -20.36 0.05 -4.09
C ILE A 227 -18.97 -0.30 -4.62
N ASP A 228 -18.82 -0.35 -5.96
CA ASP A 228 -17.58 -0.71 -6.64
C ASP A 228 -16.32 -0.06 -6.04
N ASN A 229 -15.26 -0.87 -5.95
CA ASN A 229 -13.96 -0.54 -5.34
C ASN A 229 -13.97 -0.41 -3.81
N TYR A 230 -15.04 -0.76 -3.10
CA TYR A 230 -15.05 -0.87 -1.65
C TYR A 230 -15.34 -2.31 -1.21
N ASP A 231 -14.66 -2.77 -0.17
CA ASP A 231 -14.87 -4.09 0.41
C ASP A 231 -14.73 -4.08 1.94
N THR A 232 -15.57 -4.87 2.58
CA THR A 232 -15.52 -5.12 4.01
C THR A 232 -14.49 -6.23 4.26
N ARG A 233 -13.26 -5.89 4.70
CA ARG A 233 -12.19 -6.87 4.98
C ARG A 233 -12.48 -7.77 6.20
N GLY A 234 -13.52 -8.59 6.12
CA GLY A 234 -13.83 -9.65 7.08
C GLY A 234 -14.15 -9.16 8.50
N SER A 235 -14.50 -7.88 8.70
CA SER A 235 -14.89 -7.41 10.01
C SER A 235 -16.35 -7.72 10.29
N ASN A 236 -16.55 -8.69 11.18
CA ASN A 236 -17.86 -9.07 11.71
C ASN A 236 -18.11 -8.50 13.11
N GLN A 237 -17.53 -7.33 13.43
CA GLN A 237 -17.73 -6.74 14.76
C GLN A 237 -19.20 -6.32 14.94
N PRO A 238 -19.83 -6.66 16.07
CA PRO A 238 -21.22 -6.32 16.27
C PRO A 238 -21.41 -4.83 16.49
N GLY A 239 -22.52 -4.29 15.99
CA GLY A 239 -23.01 -3.00 16.42
C GLY A 239 -23.73 -3.14 17.75
N ILE A 240 -23.54 -2.16 18.64
CA ILE A 240 -24.18 -2.14 19.96
C ILE A 240 -24.98 -0.85 20.10
N GLY A 241 -26.26 -1.00 20.44
CA GLY A 241 -27.16 0.08 20.84
C GLY A 241 -27.55 -0.07 22.30
N VAL A 242 -27.59 1.04 23.03
CA VAL A 242 -28.08 1.10 24.40
C VAL A 242 -29.10 2.22 24.49
N PHE A 243 -30.15 1.99 25.26
CA PHE A 243 -31.14 3.02 25.52
C PHE A 243 -31.66 3.00 26.95
N THR A 244 -32.12 4.15 27.38
CA THR A 244 -32.88 4.33 28.61
C THR A 244 -34.10 5.18 28.33
N ARG A 245 -35.24 4.81 28.93
CA ARG A 245 -36.52 5.49 28.75
C ARG A 245 -37.21 5.62 30.08
N TYR A 246 -37.62 6.83 30.43
CA TYR A 246 -38.55 7.11 31.50
C TYR A 246 -39.97 7.16 30.94
N GLN A 247 -40.93 6.58 31.65
CA GLN A 247 -42.34 6.62 31.28
C GLN A 247 -43.21 6.91 32.51
N GLU A 248 -44.00 7.97 32.52
CA GLU A 248 -44.83 8.35 33.67
C GLU A 248 -45.81 7.25 34.08
N ASN A 249 -46.54 6.68 33.11
CA ASN A 249 -47.52 5.63 33.36
C ASN A 249 -47.12 4.27 32.75
N ARG A 250 -47.44 3.18 33.45
CA ARG A 250 -47.10 1.81 33.06
C ARG A 250 -47.77 1.34 31.76
N ASP A 251 -48.85 1.98 31.36
CA ASP A 251 -49.61 1.73 30.13
C ASP A 251 -49.06 2.49 28.91
N ASN A 252 -47.85 3.05 29.00
CA ASN A 252 -47.22 3.92 28.00
C ASN A 252 -47.97 5.23 27.72
N THR A 253 -48.86 5.67 28.61
CA THR A 253 -49.46 7.00 28.56
C THR A 253 -48.68 8.02 29.40
N GLY A 254 -49.02 9.30 29.28
CA GLY A 254 -48.35 10.38 30.02
C GLY A 254 -47.01 10.78 29.42
N LEU A 255 -46.19 11.49 30.20
CA LEU A 255 -44.89 11.99 29.78
C LEU A 255 -43.89 10.84 29.60
N SER A 256 -43.10 10.90 28.54
CA SER A 256 -41.98 9.97 28.32
C SER A 256 -40.73 10.73 27.88
N ALA A 257 -39.58 10.29 28.38
CA ALA A 257 -38.28 10.82 28.01
C ALA A 257 -37.36 9.66 27.67
N GLU A 258 -36.56 9.79 26.61
CA GLU A 258 -35.74 8.71 26.10
C GLU A 258 -34.36 9.23 25.70
N LEU A 259 -33.33 8.46 26.05
CA LEU A 259 -31.95 8.67 25.63
C LEU A 259 -31.46 7.39 24.98
N SER A 260 -30.75 7.51 23.86
CA SER A 260 -30.21 6.36 23.14
C SER A 260 -28.84 6.66 22.58
N GLY A 261 -27.98 5.65 22.55
CA GLY A 261 -26.63 5.74 22.03
C GLY A 261 -26.30 4.47 21.26
N VAL A 262 -25.55 4.64 20.17
CA VAL A 262 -25.10 3.54 19.32
C VAL A 262 -23.60 3.65 19.09
N VAL A 263 -22.92 2.52 19.14
CA VAL A 263 -21.50 2.41 18.82
C VAL A 263 -21.27 1.23 17.90
N ILE A 264 -20.55 1.49 16.82
CA ILE A 264 -19.99 0.46 15.95
C ILE A 264 -18.50 0.70 15.92
N ARG A 265 -17.71 -0.36 16.12
CA ARG A 265 -16.26 -0.26 16.02
C ARG A 265 -15.86 -0.40 14.55
N CYS A 266 -15.36 0.68 13.99
CA CYS A 266 -14.96 0.77 12.58
C CYS A 266 -13.85 -0.24 12.28
N SER A 267 -14.05 -1.01 11.21
CA SER A 267 -13.02 -1.80 10.57
C SER A 267 -12.50 -1.10 9.34
N ARG A 268 -11.18 -1.16 9.11
CA ARG A 268 -10.54 -0.50 7.98
C ARG A 268 -11.18 -0.91 6.64
N GLU A 269 -11.91 0.02 6.08
CA GLU A 269 -12.35 0.01 4.69
C GLU A 269 -11.19 0.56 3.86
N ASN A 270 -10.77 -0.20 2.87
CA ASN A 270 -9.81 0.27 1.89
C ASN A 270 -10.52 0.36 0.56
N GLU A 271 -10.16 1.37 -0.22
CA GLU A 271 -10.42 1.34 -1.65
C GLU A 271 -9.61 0.18 -2.24
N LEU A 272 -10.29 -0.73 -2.93
CA LEU A 272 -9.67 -1.81 -3.68
C LEU A 272 -8.98 -1.23 -4.92
N VAL A 273 -7.89 -0.49 -4.72
CA VAL A 273 -6.94 -0.25 -5.80
C VAL A 273 -6.14 -1.54 -5.93
N ARG A 274 -6.35 -2.28 -7.02
CA ARG A 274 -5.53 -3.45 -7.36
C ARG A 274 -4.12 -2.96 -7.71
N TYR A 275 -3.25 -2.88 -6.72
CA TYR A 275 -1.81 -2.76 -6.97
C TYR A 275 -1.29 -4.14 -7.39
N SER A 276 -0.63 -4.20 -8.55
CA SER A 276 0.17 -5.37 -8.92
C SER A 276 1.33 -5.50 -7.92
N SER A 277 1.83 -6.72 -7.73
CA SER A 277 2.89 -7.08 -6.77
C SER A 277 4.22 -6.31 -6.95
N ASN A 278 4.35 -5.47 -7.98
CA ASN A 278 5.50 -4.61 -8.25
C ASN A 278 5.21 -3.10 -8.16
N SER A 279 4.07 -2.69 -7.59
CA SER A 279 3.77 -1.26 -7.39
C SER A 279 3.49 -0.97 -5.92
N CYS A 280 4.34 -0.16 -5.30
CA CYS A 280 3.98 0.52 -4.06
C CYS A 280 2.97 1.64 -4.39
N PRO A 281 1.91 1.84 -3.60
CA PRO A 281 1.08 3.03 -3.73
C PRO A 281 1.96 4.26 -3.56
N GLU A 282 1.87 5.22 -4.48
CA GLU A 282 2.44 6.54 -4.26
C GLU A 282 1.70 7.19 -3.08
N CYS A 283 2.43 7.44 -2.00
CA CYS A 283 1.94 8.23 -0.88
C CYS A 283 2.52 9.64 -1.05
N SER A 284 1.68 10.63 -1.36
CA SER A 284 2.06 12.05 -1.35
C SER A 284 1.32 12.80 -0.25
N ILE A 285 2.06 13.67 0.44
CA ILE A 285 1.48 14.63 1.38
C ILE A 285 1.43 15.97 0.65
N ARG A 286 0.22 16.54 0.51
CA ARG A 286 -0.02 17.83 -0.15
C ARG A 286 -0.49 18.85 0.88
N TRP A 287 0.16 20.01 0.93
CA TRP A 287 -0.22 21.11 1.79
C TRP A 287 -1.06 22.14 1.02
N HIS A 288 -2.04 22.73 1.69
CA HIS A 288 -2.72 23.95 1.25
C HIS A 288 -2.27 25.10 2.17
N VAL A 289 -1.71 26.15 1.59
CA VAL A 289 -1.39 27.38 2.32
C VAL A 289 -2.70 28.12 2.59
N VAL A 290 -3.03 28.32 3.87
CA VAL A 290 -4.16 29.13 4.30
C VAL A 290 -3.66 30.56 4.52
N ASP A 291 -3.93 31.39 3.51
CA ASP A 291 -3.91 32.85 3.49
C ASP A 291 -2.61 33.56 3.94
N ALA A 292 -1.91 34.14 2.96
CA ALA A 292 -1.09 35.32 3.18
C ALA A 292 -1.49 36.34 2.12
N VAL A 293 -2.15 37.40 2.58
CA VAL A 293 -2.45 38.65 1.88
C VAL A 293 -1.45 38.94 0.75
N GLY A 294 -1.88 38.70 -0.49
CA GLY A 294 -1.24 39.27 -1.68
C GLY A 294 -0.07 38.54 -2.33
N GLN A 295 0.17 37.23 -2.10
CA GLN A 295 1.11 36.45 -2.91
C GLN A 295 0.57 35.11 -3.43
N ASP A 296 1.12 34.67 -4.56
CA ASP A 296 0.73 33.47 -5.33
C ASP A 296 0.71 32.20 -4.47
N ILE A 297 -0.46 31.59 -4.37
CA ILE A 297 -0.69 30.30 -3.72
C ILE A 297 -0.10 29.21 -4.61
N ARG A 298 1.02 28.60 -4.21
CA ARG A 298 1.54 27.39 -4.85
C ARG A 298 1.48 26.20 -3.88
N PRO A 299 0.81 25.10 -4.24
CA PRO A 299 0.85 23.88 -3.45
C PRO A 299 2.28 23.32 -3.48
N LEU A 300 2.82 23.03 -2.30
CA LEU A 300 4.08 22.30 -2.15
C LEU A 300 3.77 20.82 -1.95
N GLU A 301 4.34 19.98 -2.81
CA GLU A 301 4.18 18.52 -2.78
C GLU A 301 5.48 17.86 -2.34
N LYS A 302 5.37 16.91 -1.41
CA LYS A 302 6.46 16.01 -1.04
C LYS A 302 6.07 14.57 -1.38
N THR A 303 6.82 13.98 -2.29
CA THR A 303 6.68 12.58 -2.70
C THR A 303 7.57 11.67 -1.86
N PHE A 304 7.05 10.51 -1.49
CA PHE A 304 7.76 9.47 -0.77
C PHE A 304 7.74 8.18 -1.59
N HIS A 305 8.86 7.45 -1.62
CA HIS A 305 8.95 6.20 -2.38
C HIS A 305 8.24 5.04 -1.69
N ASN A 306 7.98 5.13 -0.37
CA ASN A 306 7.18 4.18 0.38
C ASN A 306 6.64 4.76 1.70
N ALA A 307 5.66 4.08 2.29
CA ALA A 307 5.02 4.47 3.55
C ALA A 307 5.97 4.49 4.78
N CYS A 308 7.08 3.75 4.73
CA CYS A 308 8.10 3.78 5.79
C CYS A 308 8.91 5.09 5.76
N GLN A 309 9.24 5.59 4.57
CA GLN A 309 9.88 6.91 4.38
C GLN A 309 8.96 8.04 4.85
N GLU A 310 7.69 7.99 4.48
CA GLU A 310 6.67 8.95 4.92
C GLU A 310 6.56 8.96 6.46
N SER A 311 6.43 7.77 7.07
CA SER A 311 6.29 7.62 8.52
C SER A 311 7.53 8.09 9.29
N TYR A 312 8.73 7.86 8.75
CA TYR A 312 9.98 8.35 9.33
C TYR A 312 10.08 9.87 9.22
N TRP A 313 9.81 10.44 8.03
CA TRP A 313 9.85 11.88 7.80
C TRP A 313 8.86 12.64 8.68
N LEU A 314 7.63 12.12 8.85
CA LEU A 314 6.63 12.67 9.75
C LEU A 314 7.05 12.62 11.23
N LYS A 315 7.79 11.58 11.64
CA LYS A 315 8.32 11.49 13.01
C LYS A 315 9.44 12.50 13.26
N VAL A 316 10.30 12.73 12.27
CA VAL A 316 11.40 13.70 12.36
C VAL A 316 10.88 15.14 12.39
N ASN A 317 9.90 15.47 11.54
CA ASN A 317 9.35 16.83 11.44
C ASN A 317 8.24 17.17 12.45
N ARG A 318 7.79 16.21 13.28
CA ARG A 318 6.95 16.53 14.46
C ARG A 318 7.74 17.14 15.61
N GLN A 319 9.08 17.01 15.62
CA GLN A 319 9.93 17.47 16.72
C GLN A 319 10.51 18.87 16.48
N THR A 320 10.42 19.38 15.26
CA THR A 320 10.78 20.75 14.91
C THR A 320 9.51 21.57 14.78
N HIS A 321 9.23 22.43 15.77
CA HIS A 321 8.22 23.48 15.65
C HIS A 321 8.58 24.40 14.47
N LEU A 322 8.00 24.15 13.30
CA LEU A 322 7.89 25.14 12.24
C LEU A 322 6.41 25.48 12.09
N PRO A 323 6.08 26.78 12.00
CA PRO A 323 4.71 27.25 12.16
C PRO A 323 3.85 26.85 10.97
N VAL A 324 2.60 26.57 11.31
CA VAL A 324 1.46 26.20 10.44
C VAL A 324 1.26 27.21 9.33
#